data_AF-A0A914Q9G5-F1
#
_entry.id   AF-A0A914Q9G5-F1
#
_cell.length_a   1.000
_cell.length_b   1.000
_cell.length_c   1.000
_cell.angle_alpha   90.00
_cell.angle_beta   90.00
_cell.angle_gamma   90.00
#
_symmetry.space_group_name_H-M   'P 1'
#
loop_
_entity.id
_entity.type
_entity.pdbx_description
1 polymer ?
#
loop_
_entity_poly.entity_id
_entity_poly.type
_entity_poly.pdbx_seq_one_letter_code
_entity_poly.pdbx_strand_id
1 'polypeptide(L)'
;MFSRYAVLIFVVFPAIVAGATYTDAVARKMLTDAGITIVSSGGCSDQNNAHCTSLTGIHSEVINGAYGIIVFKKKSGCAIEVTGGTEIGHAAGKHFITFKV
;
A
#
# COMPACT_ATOMS: atom_id res chain seq x y z
N MET A 1 4.26 -49.57 -26.31
CA MET A 1 3.88 -49.37 -24.90
C MET A 1 4.13 -47.89 -24.58
N PHE A 2 3.14 -47.01 -24.80
CA PHE A 2 3.27 -45.55 -24.60
C PHE A 2 2.89 -45.20 -23.16
N SER A 3 3.89 -44.83 -22.35
CA SER A 3 3.69 -44.37 -20.97
C SER A 3 3.03 -42.99 -21.00
N ARG A 4 1.80 -42.91 -20.46
CA ARG A 4 1.03 -41.68 -20.36
C ARG A 4 1.48 -40.91 -19.11
N TYR A 5 2.39 -39.95 -19.26
CA TYR A 5 2.63 -38.97 -18.20
C TYR A 5 1.45 -37.98 -18.15
N ALA A 6 0.62 -38.10 -17.12
CA ALA A 6 -0.40 -37.11 -16.80
C ALA A 6 0.29 -35.90 -16.18
N VAL A 7 0.37 -34.79 -16.90
CA VAL A 7 0.81 -33.50 -16.37
C VAL A 7 -0.38 -32.91 -15.61
N LEU A 8 -0.32 -32.92 -14.27
CA LEU A 8 -1.26 -32.19 -13.43
C LEU A 8 -0.89 -30.71 -13.43
N ILE A 9 -1.60 -29.92 -14.23
CA ILE A 9 -1.51 -28.45 -14.18
C ILE A 9 -2.32 -27.98 -12.97
N PHE A 10 -1.64 -27.65 -11.87
CA PHE A 10 -2.26 -26.93 -10.75
C PHE A 10 -2.42 -25.46 -11.14
N VAL A 11 -3.62 -25.08 -11.58
CA VAL A 11 -3.97 -23.67 -11.77
C VAL A 11 -4.21 -23.07 -10.38
N VAL A 12 -3.22 -22.35 -9.85
CA VAL A 12 -3.38 -21.60 -8.61
C VAL A 12 -4.17 -20.33 -8.93
N PHE A 13 -5.46 -20.33 -8.61
CA PHE A 13 -6.24 -19.10 -8.62
C PHE A 13 -5.90 -18.29 -7.36
N PRO A 14 -5.39 -17.05 -7.48
CA PRO A 14 -5.24 -16.21 -6.31
C PRO A 14 -6.64 -15.92 -5.75
N ALA A 15 -6.90 -16.37 -4.52
CA ALA A 15 -8.05 -15.89 -3.78
C ALA A 15 -7.87 -14.37 -3.57
N ILE A 16 -8.81 -13.56 -4.06
CA ILE A 16 -8.88 -12.15 -3.70
C ILE A 16 -9.37 -12.12 -2.26
N VAL A 17 -8.45 -12.04 -1.32
CA VAL A 17 -8.78 -11.68 0.07
C VAL A 17 -9.23 -10.23 0.04
N ALA A 18 -10.44 -9.96 0.54
CA ALA A 18 -10.86 -8.61 0.83
C ALA A 18 -9.92 -8.06 1.91
N GLY A 19 -9.10 -7.08 1.53
CA GLY A 19 -8.07 -6.53 2.40
C GLY A 19 -8.63 -5.95 3.68
N ALA A 20 -8.02 -6.30 4.82
CA ALA A 20 -8.23 -5.58 6.06
C ALA A 20 -7.73 -4.13 5.90
N THR A 21 -8.17 -3.23 6.77
CA THR A 21 -7.60 -1.88 6.81
C THR A 21 -6.70 -1.71 8.03
N TYR A 22 -5.73 -0.80 7.94
CA TYR A 22 -4.85 -0.44 9.05
C TYR A 22 -5.26 0.86 9.72
N THR A 23 -4.90 1.00 11.00
CA THR A 23 -4.83 2.31 11.65
C THR A 23 -3.62 3.08 11.12
N ASP A 24 -3.63 4.42 11.24
CA ASP A 24 -2.48 5.23 10.81
C ASP A 24 -1.17 4.77 11.47
N ALA A 25 -1.20 4.56 12.78
CA ALA A 25 -0.01 4.16 13.55
C ALA A 25 0.61 2.85 13.04
N VAL A 26 -0.22 1.86 12.71
CA VAL A 26 0.25 0.57 12.17
C VAL A 26 0.84 0.75 10.78
N ALA A 27 0.11 1.39 9.87
CA ALA A 27 0.58 1.61 8.50
C ALA A 27 1.86 2.45 8.46
N ARG A 28 1.90 3.53 9.26
CA ARG A 28 3.06 4.42 9.38
C ARG A 28 4.29 3.66 9.84
N LYS A 29 4.16 2.87 10.91
CA LYS A 29 5.27 2.05 11.41
C LYS A 29 5.79 1.09 10.34
N MET A 30 4.89 0.40 9.64
CA MET A 30 5.29 -0.54 8.59
C MET A 30 6.03 0.14 7.44
N LEU A 31 5.57 1.31 7.01
CA LEU A 31 6.23 2.08 5.95
C LEU A 31 7.58 2.63 6.40
N THR A 32 7.68 3.20 7.61
CA THR A 32 8.95 3.72 8.13
C THR A 32 9.97 2.61 8.35
N ASP A 33 9.54 1.44 8.86
CA ASP A 33 10.41 0.26 9.03
C ASP A 33 10.92 -0.25 7.67
N ALA A 34 10.16 -0.04 6.58
CA ALA A 34 10.57 -0.33 5.21
C ALA A 34 11.41 0.79 4.56
N GLY A 35 11.73 1.87 5.29
CA GLY A 35 12.46 3.02 4.77
C GLY A 35 11.67 3.87 3.76
N ILE A 36 10.34 3.87 3.86
CA ILE A 36 9.46 4.75 3.08
C ILE A 36 9.15 5.98 3.92
N THR A 37 9.40 7.16 3.36
CA THR A 37 9.12 8.44 4.04
C THR A 37 7.65 8.80 3.86
N ILE A 38 7.03 9.31 4.92
CA ILE A 38 5.66 9.85 4.84
C ILE A 38 5.77 11.34 5.13
N VAL A 39 5.32 12.16 4.18
CA VAL A 39 5.38 13.61 4.25
C VAL A 39 3.97 14.16 4.43
N SER A 40 3.82 15.08 5.39
CA SER A 40 2.59 15.82 5.63
C SER A 40 2.95 17.30 5.73
N SER A 41 2.29 18.13 4.93
CA SER A 41 2.48 19.59 4.97
C SER A 41 2.07 20.19 6.31
N GLY A 42 1.07 19.60 6.98
CA GLY A 42 0.59 20.00 8.29
C GLY A 42 1.24 19.27 9.48
N GLY A 43 2.15 18.33 9.24
CA GLY A 43 2.83 17.58 10.31
C GLY A 43 1.90 16.68 11.14
N CYS A 44 0.80 16.20 10.56
CA CYS A 44 -0.28 15.51 11.25
C CYS A 44 -0.84 14.35 10.44
N SER A 45 -1.70 13.53 11.06
CA SER A 45 -2.34 12.35 10.46
C SER A 45 -3.87 12.36 10.59
N ASP A 46 -4.47 13.54 10.72
CA ASP A 46 -5.93 13.67 10.81
C ASP A 46 -6.57 13.54 9.42
N GLN A 47 -7.45 12.55 9.27
CA GLN A 47 -8.13 12.26 8.01
C GLN A 47 -9.09 13.39 7.57
N ASN A 48 -9.54 14.22 8.49
CA ASN A 48 -10.47 15.32 8.22
C ASN A 48 -9.77 16.65 7.91
N ASN A 49 -8.43 16.68 7.92
CA ASN A 49 -7.65 17.86 7.65
C ASN A 49 -6.84 17.68 6.36
N ALA A 50 -7.16 18.48 5.35
CA ALA A 50 -6.55 18.43 4.02
C ALA A 50 -5.04 18.71 3.99
N HIS A 51 -4.45 19.23 5.08
CA HIS A 51 -3.00 19.44 5.18
C HIS A 51 -2.27 18.26 5.83
N CYS A 52 -2.99 17.30 6.43
CA CYS A 52 -2.40 16.13 7.08
C CYS A 52 -2.12 15.00 6.09
N THR A 53 -1.23 14.06 6.45
CA THR A 53 -1.11 12.76 5.78
C THR A 53 -1.53 11.64 6.73
N SER A 54 -2.80 11.25 6.69
CA SER A 54 -3.43 10.09 7.34
C SER A 54 -3.36 8.83 6.47
N LEU A 55 -3.00 7.73 7.10
CA LEU A 55 -3.10 6.38 6.56
C LEU A 55 -4.24 5.60 7.21
N THR A 56 -5.13 6.29 7.94
CA THR A 56 -6.26 5.64 8.62
C THR A 56 -7.19 5.00 7.60
N GLY A 57 -7.46 3.71 7.76
CA GLY A 57 -8.32 2.97 6.85
C GLY A 57 -7.62 2.55 5.55
N ILE A 58 -6.30 2.75 5.42
CA ILE A 58 -5.57 2.26 4.25
C ILE A 58 -5.68 0.74 4.14
N HIS A 59 -5.93 0.24 2.95
CA HIS A 59 -6.07 -1.19 2.70
C HIS A 59 -4.71 -1.89 2.89
N SER A 60 -4.71 -3.03 3.57
CA SER A 60 -3.50 -3.81 3.85
C SER A 60 -2.71 -4.11 2.60
N GLU A 61 -3.40 -4.50 1.52
CA GLU A 61 -2.82 -4.88 0.24
C GLU A 61 -2.00 -3.76 -0.41
N VAL A 62 -2.34 -2.49 -0.16
CA VAL A 62 -1.56 -1.35 -0.64
C VAL A 62 -0.20 -1.28 0.06
N ILE A 63 -0.14 -1.65 1.34
CA ILE A 63 1.08 -1.59 2.16
C ILE A 63 1.91 -2.86 1.97
N ASN A 64 1.34 -4.03 2.29
CA ASN A 64 2.07 -5.30 2.40
C ASN A 64 1.57 -6.40 1.45
N GLY A 65 0.70 -6.07 0.50
CA GLY A 65 0.27 -7.02 -0.52
C GLY A 65 1.40 -7.47 -1.46
N ALA A 66 1.11 -8.47 -2.29
CA ALA A 66 2.08 -9.05 -3.23
C ALA A 66 2.72 -8.03 -4.19
N TYR A 67 2.01 -6.93 -4.46
CA TYR A 67 2.47 -5.79 -5.26
C TYR A 67 2.33 -4.47 -4.49
N GLY A 68 2.25 -4.53 -3.16
CA GLY A 68 2.14 -3.37 -2.29
C GLY A 68 3.42 -2.51 -2.31
N ILE A 69 3.34 -1.32 -1.74
CA ILE A 69 4.40 -0.33 -1.88
C ILE A 69 5.73 -0.75 -1.24
N ILE A 70 5.70 -1.56 -0.18
CA ILE A 70 6.91 -2.12 0.41
C ILE A 70 7.62 -3.03 -0.59
N VAL A 71 6.86 -3.85 -1.33
CA VAL A 71 7.41 -4.71 -2.37
C VAL A 71 7.89 -3.87 -3.55
N PHE A 72 7.12 -2.86 -3.95
CA PHE A 72 7.50 -1.95 -5.02
C PHE A 72 8.83 -1.23 -4.72
N LYS A 73 9.01 -0.64 -3.53
CA LYS A 73 10.29 -0.04 -3.09
C LYS A 73 11.46 -1.02 -3.23
N LYS A 74 11.28 -2.23 -2.70
CA LYS A 74 12.33 -3.27 -2.72
C LYS A 74 12.72 -3.66 -4.14
N LYS A 75 11.75 -3.74 -5.05
CA LYS A 75 11.97 -4.11 -6.45
C LYS A 75 12.49 -2.95 -7.31
N SER A 76 12.02 -1.73 -7.06
CA SER A 76 12.45 -0.55 -7.82
C SER A 76 13.84 -0.08 -7.42
N GLY A 77 14.22 -0.26 -6.15
CA GLY A 77 15.45 0.34 -5.60
C GLY A 77 15.36 1.85 -5.41
N CYS A 78 14.21 2.47 -5.71
CA CYS A 78 14.03 3.91 -5.61
C CYS A 78 13.74 4.35 -4.16
N ALA A 79 14.05 5.61 -3.89
CA ALA A 79 13.43 6.31 -2.78
C ALA A 79 11.92 6.40 -3.05
N ILE A 80 11.11 6.33 -1.98
CA ILE A 80 9.66 6.46 -2.09
C ILE A 80 9.21 7.39 -0.98
N GLU A 81 8.40 8.37 -1.38
CA GLU A 81 7.70 9.28 -0.48
C GLU A 81 6.19 9.13 -0.65
N VAL A 82 5.49 9.05 0.47
CA VAL A 82 4.02 9.02 0.55
C VAL A 82 3.53 10.37 1.04
N THR A 83 2.63 10.99 0.27
CA THR A 83 1.88 12.17 0.67
C THR A 83 0.41 12.01 0.28
N GLY A 84 -0.49 12.63 1.03
CA GLY A 84 -1.93 12.53 0.87
C GLY A 84 -2.39 11.09 0.77
N GLY A 85 -2.58 10.41 1.90
CA GLY A 85 -3.07 9.04 1.97
C GLY A 85 -4.58 8.95 1.82
N THR A 86 -5.30 8.87 2.95
CA THR A 86 -6.74 8.64 3.01
C THR A 86 -7.53 9.87 3.43
N GLU A 87 -6.94 11.06 3.39
CA GLU A 87 -7.57 12.29 3.90
C GLU A 87 -8.63 12.83 2.96
N ILE A 88 -9.52 13.64 3.51
CA ILE A 88 -10.55 14.36 2.76
C ILE A 88 -9.94 15.66 2.24
N GLY A 89 -9.95 15.85 0.92
CA GLY A 89 -9.59 17.12 0.28
C GLY A 89 -8.08 17.41 0.15
N HIS A 90 -7.20 16.43 0.37
CA HIS A 90 -5.74 16.60 0.23
C HIS A 90 -5.31 17.04 -1.19
N ALA A 91 -6.09 16.69 -2.21
CA ALA A 91 -6.13 17.36 -3.52
C ALA A 91 -7.57 17.36 -4.08
N ALA A 92 -7.79 17.88 -5.29
CA ALA A 92 -9.11 17.89 -5.90
C ALA A 92 -9.58 16.45 -6.28
N GLY A 93 -10.30 15.78 -5.39
CA GLY A 93 -10.93 14.46 -5.64
C GLY A 93 -11.05 13.58 -4.38
N LYS A 94 -11.57 12.36 -4.52
CA LYS A 94 -11.70 11.38 -3.43
C LYS A 94 -10.36 10.64 -3.21
N HIS A 95 -9.93 10.56 -1.94
CA HIS A 95 -8.83 9.73 -1.40
C HIS A 95 -7.87 9.10 -2.44
N PHE A 96 -6.87 9.84 -2.91
CA PHE A 96 -5.78 9.31 -3.73
C PHE A 96 -4.51 9.27 -2.89
N ILE A 97 -3.86 8.12 -2.82
CA ILE A 97 -2.51 8.04 -2.25
C ILE A 97 -1.53 8.53 -3.31
N THR A 98 -0.81 9.62 -3.04
CA THR A 98 0.23 10.10 -3.97
C THR A 98 1.57 9.48 -3.61
N PHE A 99 2.12 8.73 -4.56
CA PHE A 99 3.47 8.19 -4.49
C PHE A 99 4.40 9.03 -5.36
N LYS A 100 5.44 9.59 -4.74
CA LYS A 100 6.56 10.19 -5.47
C LYS A 100 7.71 9.20 -5.43
N VAL A 101 8.17 8.80 -6.61
CA VAL A 101 9.30 7.89 -6.86
C VAL A 101 10.48 8.71 -7.36
#